data_AF-A0A6A1WXL5-F1
#
_entry.id   AF-A0A6A1WXL5-F1
#
_cell.length_a   1.000
_cell.length_b   1.000
_cell.length_c   1.000
_cell.angle_alpha   90.00
_cell.angle_beta   90.00
_cell.angle_gamma   90.00
#
_symmetry.space_group_name_H-M   'P 1'
#
loop_
_entity.id
_entity.type
_entity.pdbx_description
1 polymer ?
#
loop_
_entity_poly.entity_id
_entity_poly.type
_entity_poly.pdbx_seq_one_letter_code
_entity_poly.pdbx_strand_id
1 'polypeptide(L)'
;MTQEQFSSLQELHRLSGLSLVKFLQREHVSYSTYNYWKRKSSSVPDHETSAPQSVLAPISLKSPCIASSSSVSGMTLLFPNGVRAHLGAGMEEAASRLINQYTCCHVLSE
;
A
#
# COMPACT_ATOMS: atom_id res chain seq x y z
N MET A 1 26.58 1.94 -2.00
CA MET A 1 25.24 2.01 -1.40
C MET A 1 25.10 0.85 -0.41
N THR A 2 24.48 1.06 0.75
CA THR A 2 24.17 0.02 1.76
C THR A 2 22.65 -0.19 1.82
N GLN A 3 22.17 -1.20 2.56
CA GLN A 3 20.73 -1.45 2.71
C GLN A 3 19.99 -0.26 3.35
N GLU A 4 20.55 0.33 4.41
CA GLU A 4 19.98 1.53 5.05
C GLU A 4 19.93 2.72 4.10
N GLN A 5 20.99 2.93 3.32
CA GLN A 5 21.04 3.99 2.32
C GLN A 5 19.99 3.78 1.22
N PHE A 6 19.72 2.53 0.84
CA PHE A 6 18.66 2.21 -0.10
C PHE A 6 17.26 2.44 0.50
N SER A 7 17.03 2.11 1.77
CA SER A 7 15.76 2.41 2.46
C SER A 7 15.52 3.92 2.54
N SER A 8 16.54 4.70 2.91
CA SER A 8 16.46 6.17 2.93
C SER A 8 16.20 6.74 1.53
N LEU A 9 16.85 6.19 0.51
CA LEU A 9 16.61 6.55 -0.89
C LEU A 9 15.14 6.29 -1.31
N GLN A 10 14.55 5.17 -0.87
CA GLN A 10 13.14 4.86 -1.16
C GLN A 10 12.18 5.82 -0.46
N GLU A 11 12.47 6.21 0.78
CA GLU A 11 11.65 7.18 1.50
C GLU A 11 11.75 8.57 0.87
N LEU A 12 12.95 9.00 0.49
CA LEU A 12 13.14 10.23 -0.28
C LEU A 12 12.38 10.20 -1.60
N HIS A 13 12.38 9.06 -2.31
CA HIS A 13 11.60 8.92 -3.54
C HIS A 13 10.10 9.10 -3.27
N ARG A 14 9.57 8.47 -2.22
CA ARG A 14 8.17 8.56 -1.79
C ARG A 14 7.77 10.00 -1.47
N LEU A 15 8.62 10.74 -0.78
CA LEU A 15 8.38 12.14 -0.40
C LEU A 15 8.57 13.11 -1.58
N SER A 16 9.41 12.76 -2.56
CA SER A 16 9.74 13.66 -3.67
C SER A 16 8.59 13.94 -4.64
N GLY A 17 7.61 13.02 -4.74
CA GLY A 17 6.54 13.08 -5.74
C GLY A 17 7.02 12.96 -7.20
N LEU A 18 8.32 12.68 -7.42
CA LEU A 18 8.90 12.57 -8.76
C LEU A 18 8.69 11.18 -9.36
N SER A 19 8.69 11.11 -10.69
CA SER A 19 8.86 9.83 -11.37
C SER A 19 10.22 9.22 -11.02
N LEU A 20 10.30 7.90 -10.92
CA LEU A 20 11.51 7.18 -10.51
C LEU A 20 12.73 7.59 -11.34
N VAL A 21 12.59 7.75 -12.66
CA VAL A 21 13.69 8.15 -13.54
C VAL A 21 14.21 9.55 -13.21
N LYS A 22 13.31 10.51 -12.97
CA LYS A 22 13.69 11.89 -12.62
C LYS A 22 14.32 11.96 -11.24
N PHE A 23 13.80 11.17 -10.29
CA PHE A 23 14.37 11.06 -8.96
C PHE A 23 15.79 10.47 -9.00
N LEU A 24 15.99 9.36 -9.70
CA LEU A 24 17.29 8.72 -9.83
C LEU A 24 18.33 9.60 -10.54
N GLN A 25 17.91 10.38 -11.54
CA GLN A 25 18.75 11.40 -12.17
C GLN A 25 19.19 12.48 -11.17
N ARG A 26 18.28 12.95 -10.29
CA ARG A 26 18.58 13.95 -9.26
C ARG A 26 19.52 13.41 -8.17
N GLU A 27 19.30 12.18 -7.73
CA GLU A 27 20.12 11.52 -6.70
C GLU A 27 21.44 10.94 -7.26
N HIS A 28 21.71 11.13 -8.56
CA HIS A 28 22.88 10.57 -9.26
C HIS A 28 23.01 9.04 -9.12
N VAL A 29 21.88 8.35 -8.98
CA VAL A 29 21.83 6.88 -8.90
C VAL A 29 21.48 6.32 -10.27
N SER A 30 22.29 5.40 -10.78
CA SER A 30 21.96 4.73 -12.04
C SER A 30 20.77 3.78 -11.85
N TYR A 31 19.95 3.64 -12.90
CA TYR A 31 18.80 2.75 -12.88
C TYR A 31 19.15 1.28 -12.57
N SER A 32 20.30 0.82 -13.09
CA SER A 32 20.82 -0.53 -12.81
C SER A 32 21.18 -0.72 -11.34
N THR A 33 21.79 0.28 -10.71
CA THR A 33 22.10 0.27 -9.27
C THR A 33 20.81 0.17 -8.45
N TYR A 34 19.82 1.00 -8.76
CA TYR A 34 18.52 0.95 -8.08
C TYR A 34 17.84 -0.42 -8.22
N ASN A 35 17.80 -0.99 -9.43
CA ASN A 35 17.18 -2.31 -9.67
C ASN A 35 17.94 -3.47 -9.03
N TYR A 36 19.27 -3.37 -8.92
CA TYR A 36 20.04 -4.35 -8.16
C TYR A 36 19.61 -4.35 -6.68
N TRP A 37 19.58 -3.17 -6.06
CA TRP A 37 19.20 -3.05 -4.65
C TRP A 37 17.75 -3.42 -4.38
N LYS A 38 16.83 -3.05 -5.28
CA LYS A 38 15.41 -3.47 -5.20
C LYS A 38 15.26 -4.99 -5.17
N ARG A 39 16.03 -5.71 -5.99
CA ARG A 39 16.02 -7.18 -5.99
C ARG A 39 16.67 -7.73 -4.72
N LYS A 40 17.82 -7.18 -4.34
CA LYS A 40 18.57 -7.59 -3.15
C LYS A 40 17.81 -7.36 -1.84
N SER A 41 16.99 -6.31 -1.75
CA SER A 41 16.15 -6.02 -0.58
C SER A 41 14.87 -6.86 -0.53
N SER A 42 14.44 -7.40 -1.68
CA SER A 42 13.27 -8.29 -1.77
C SER A 42 13.66 -9.76 -1.52
N SER A 43 14.90 -10.15 -1.81
CA SER A 43 15.44 -11.45 -1.43
C SER A 43 15.71 -11.43 0.07
N VAL A 44 14.76 -11.93 0.85
CA VAL A 44 15.03 -12.37 2.22
C VAL A 44 16.20 -13.36 2.15
N PRO A 45 17.29 -13.18 2.92
CA PRO A 45 18.34 -14.19 2.96
C PRO A 45 17.70 -15.49 3.45
N ASP A 46 17.89 -16.56 2.68
CA ASP A 46 17.49 -17.93 3.02
C ASP A 46 18.24 -18.36 4.30
N HIS A 47 17.78 -17.89 5.45
CA HIS A 47 18.07 -18.48 6.73
C HIS A 47 16.86 -19.31 7.10
N GLU A 48 17.09 -20.61 7.16
CA GLU A 48 16.12 -21.62 7.55
C GLU A 48 15.40 -21.24 8.85
N THR A 49 14.13 -21.66 8.91
CA THR A 49 13.29 -21.80 10.10
C THR A 49 12.45 -20.59 10.54
N SER A 50 11.14 -20.86 10.50
CA SER A 50 10.00 -20.14 11.08
C SER A 50 9.45 -18.96 10.27
N ALA A 51 8.25 -19.20 9.73
CA ALA A 51 7.43 -18.25 9.02
C ALA A 51 7.33 -16.90 9.76
N PRO A 52 7.55 -15.76 9.08
CA PRO A 52 7.15 -14.50 9.66
C PRO A 52 5.63 -14.44 9.64
N GLN A 53 5.02 -14.34 10.83
CA GLN A 53 3.63 -13.95 11.00
C GLN A 53 3.43 -12.61 10.27
N SER A 54 2.89 -12.68 9.06
CA SER A 54 2.41 -11.51 8.34
C SER A 54 1.18 -10.99 9.09
N VAL A 55 1.40 -9.96 9.92
CA VAL A 55 0.35 -9.19 10.62
C VAL A 55 -0.53 -8.39 9.65
N LEU A 56 -0.24 -8.45 8.34
CA LEU A 56 -1.02 -7.77 7.32
C LEU A 56 -1.64 -8.79 6.37
N ALA A 57 -2.95 -8.65 6.15
CA ALA A 57 -3.68 -9.46 5.18
C ALA A 57 -3.18 -9.14 3.76
N PRO A 58 -2.86 -10.15 2.94
CA PRO A 58 -2.40 -9.94 1.59
C PRO A 58 -3.51 -9.30 0.76
N ILE A 59 -3.31 -8.05 0.33
CA ILE A 59 -4.23 -7.36 -0.56
C ILE A 59 -3.92 -7.82 -1.97
N SER A 60 -4.67 -8.81 -2.46
CA SER A 60 -4.61 -9.23 -3.86
C SER A 60 -5.40 -8.23 -4.71
N LEU A 61 -4.70 -7.32 -5.39
CA LEU A 61 -5.29 -6.51 -6.46
C LEU A 61 -5.56 -7.41 -7.68
N LYS A 62 -6.65 -8.18 -7.63
CA LYS A 62 -7.18 -8.83 -8.82
C LYS A 62 -7.73 -7.73 -9.73
N SER A 63 -7.21 -7.68 -10.95
CA SER A 63 -7.70 -6.86 -12.06
C SER A 63 -9.24 -6.98 -12.16
N PRO A 64 -9.98 -5.91 -12.51
CA PRO A 64 -11.43 -5.91 -12.44
C PRO A 64 -12.00 -6.85 -13.51
N CYS A 65 -12.46 -8.03 -13.08
CA CYS A 65 -13.40 -8.80 -13.86
C CYS A 65 -14.76 -8.10 -13.70
N ILE A 66 -15.30 -7.63 -14.81
CA ILE A 66 -16.58 -6.92 -14.88
C ILE A 66 -17.67 -7.78 -14.24
N ALA A 67 -18.48 -7.10 -13.42
CA ALA A 67 -19.54 -7.58 -12.57
C ALA A 67 -20.34 -8.78 -13.10
N SER A 68 -20.57 -9.75 -12.23
CA SER A 68 -21.86 -10.43 -12.17
C SER A 68 -22.59 -9.88 -10.95
N SER A 69 -23.72 -9.20 -11.19
CA SER A 69 -24.67 -8.75 -10.17
C SER A 69 -25.07 -9.92 -9.27
N SER A 70 -24.40 -10.01 -8.13
CA SER A 70 -24.93 -10.68 -6.95
C SER A 70 -25.36 -9.57 -6.01
N SER A 71 -26.61 -9.62 -5.54
CA SER A 71 -27.07 -8.77 -4.44
C SER A 71 -26.21 -9.07 -3.21
N VAL A 72 -25.11 -8.34 -3.09
CA VAL A 72 -24.18 -8.48 -1.98
C VAL A 72 -24.75 -7.69 -0.81
N SER A 73 -25.42 -8.41 0.09
CA SER A 73 -25.72 -7.91 1.43
C SER A 73 -24.41 -7.40 2.05
N GLY A 74 -24.40 -6.17 2.55
CA GLY A 74 -23.20 -5.50 3.04
C GLY A 74 -23.31 -3.97 3.03
N MET A 75 -22.26 -3.28 3.49
CA MET A 75 -22.19 -1.81 3.53
C MET A 75 -21.24 -1.29 2.45
N THR A 76 -21.57 -0.18 1.78
CA THR A 76 -20.70 0.45 0.77
C THR A 76 -20.35 1.88 1.20
N LEU A 77 -19.05 2.20 1.24
CA LEU A 77 -18.54 3.53 1.52
C LEU A 77 -18.25 4.26 0.21
N LEU A 78 -18.80 5.46 0.07
CA LEU A 78 -18.56 6.36 -1.06
C LEU A 78 -17.62 7.48 -0.62
N PHE A 79 -16.47 7.60 -1.29
CA PHE A 79 -15.53 8.69 -1.08
C PHE A 79 -15.82 9.85 -2.04
N PRO A 80 -15.50 11.10 -1.68
CA PRO A 80 -15.77 12.29 -2.52
C PRO A 80 -15.13 12.25 -3.91
N ASN A 81 -14.03 11.52 -4.06
CA ASN A 81 -13.33 11.30 -5.34
C ASN A 81 -13.99 10.22 -6.23
N GLY A 82 -15.17 9.71 -5.84
CA GLY A 82 -15.89 8.68 -6.57
C GLY A 82 -15.42 7.25 -6.31
N VAL A 83 -14.38 7.05 -5.46
CA VAL A 83 -13.96 5.71 -5.04
C VAL A 83 -15.05 5.07 -4.19
N ARG A 84 -15.26 3.77 -4.38
CA ARG A 84 -16.24 2.97 -3.64
C ARG A 84 -15.54 1.81 -2.97
N ALA A 85 -15.71 1.67 -1.66
CA ALA A 85 -15.25 0.50 -0.91
C ALA A 85 -16.47 -0.32 -0.48
N HIS A 86 -16.49 -1.60 -0.82
CA HIS A 86 -17.57 -2.51 -0.44
C HIS A 86 -17.12 -3.40 0.73
N LEU A 87 -17.92 -3.41 1.79
CA LEU A 87 -17.77 -4.29 2.93
C LEU A 87 -18.84 -5.38 2.85
N GLY A 88 -18.43 -6.64 2.94
CA GLY A 88 -19.36 -7.76 2.92
C GLY A 88 -20.27 -7.82 4.15
N ALA A 89 -21.32 -8.64 4.06
CA ALA A 89 -22.29 -8.87 5.15
C ALA A 89 -21.61 -9.24 6.48
N GLY A 90 -22.10 -8.67 7.57
CA GLY A 90 -21.62 -8.91 8.94
C GLY A 90 -20.54 -7.93 9.41
N MET A 91 -20.07 -7.03 8.54
CA MET A 91 -19.06 -6.02 8.87
C MET A 91 -19.65 -4.64 9.13
N GLU A 92 -20.96 -4.46 8.96
CA GLU A 92 -21.65 -3.17 9.01
C GLU A 92 -21.46 -2.49 10.37
N GLU A 93 -21.76 -3.21 11.45
CA GLU A 93 -21.71 -2.66 12.81
C GLU A 93 -20.28 -2.25 13.22
N ALA A 94 -19.28 -3.09 12.91
CA ALA A 94 -17.89 -2.81 13.21
C ALA A 94 -17.38 -1.60 12.41
N ALA A 95 -17.73 -1.53 11.12
CA ALA A 95 -17.33 -0.42 10.27
C ALA A 95 -18.05 0.89 10.64
N SER A 96 -19.35 0.86 10.95
CA SER A 96 -20.08 2.01 11.46
C SER A 96 -19.48 2.52 12.76
N ARG A 97 -19.08 1.62 13.68
CA ARG A 97 -18.39 2.00 14.91
C ARG A 97 -17.05 2.68 14.63
N LEU A 98 -16.21 2.11 13.75
CA LEU A 98 -14.93 2.71 13.40
C LEU A 98 -15.12 4.11 12.77
N ILE A 99 -16.02 4.22 11.79
CA ILE A 99 -16.29 5.49 11.10
C ILE A 99 -16.71 6.55 12.13
N ASN A 100 -17.69 6.22 12.98
CA ASN A 100 -18.22 7.15 13.98
C ASN A 100 -17.27 7.40 15.16
N GLN A 101 -16.33 6.51 15.44
CA GLN A 101 -15.33 6.67 16.50
C GLN A 101 -14.21 7.64 16.10
N TYR A 102 -13.89 7.75 14.81
CA TYR A 102 -12.79 8.58 14.32
C TYR A 102 -13.23 9.90 13.66
N THR A 103 -14.52 10.27 13.72
CA THR A 103 -15.07 11.48 13.07
C THR A 103 -14.53 12.82 13.59
N CYS A 104 -13.75 12.87 14.66
CA CYS A 104 -13.42 14.15 15.29
C CYS A 104 -12.10 14.80 14.84
N CYS A 105 -11.06 14.07 14.38
CA CYS A 105 -9.71 14.69 14.35
C CYS A 105 -8.73 14.28 13.24
N HIS A 106 -9.10 13.45 12.26
CA HIS A 106 -8.15 13.02 11.22
C HIS A 106 -8.51 13.54 9.82
N VAL A 107 -8.64 14.86 9.69
CA VAL A 107 -8.42 15.51 8.39
C VAL A 107 -6.92 15.75 8.31
N LEU A 108 -6.24 15.02 7.42
CA LEU A 108 -4.86 15.34 7.05
C LEU A 108 -4.87 16.78 6.51
N SER A 109 -4.15 17.69 7.18
CA SER A 109 -4.02 19.06 6.70
C SER A 109 -3.47 19.07 5.28
N GLU A 110 -4.06 19.96 4.48
CA GLU A 110 -3.70 20.23 3.07
C GLU A 110 -2.23 20.63 2.90
#